data_AF-A0A7X9LA37-F1
#
_entry.id   AF-A0A7X9LA37-F1
#
_cell.length_a   1.000
_cell.length_b   1.000
_cell.length_c   1.000
_cell.angle_alpha   90.00
_cell.angle_beta   90.00
_cell.angle_gamma   90.00
#
_symmetry.space_group_name_H-M   'P 1'
#
loop_
_entity.id
_entity.type
_entity.pdbx_description
1 polymer ?
#
loop_
_entity_poly.entity_id
_entity_poly.type
_entity_poly.pdbx_seq_one_letter_code
_entity_poly.pdbx_strand_id
1 'polypeptide(L)'
;MTVEPTTLQLLWFCLVAVLWIGFLVLEGFDFGVGMLIPHLGRNDKERRVLVNTIGPLWDGNEVWLITAGGAMFAAFPGWYATLFSAMYMPFFLILVALIIRGLAFEYRAKRPEQ
;
A
#
# COMPACT_ATOMS: atom_id res chain seq x y z
N MET A 1 8.01 -29.26 21.52
CA MET A 1 9.14 -29.23 20.58
C MET A 1 9.14 -27.84 19.95
N THR A 2 9.97 -26.92 20.43
CA THR A 2 10.13 -25.59 19.81
C THR A 2 11.18 -25.75 18.71
N VAL A 3 10.79 -25.51 17.46
CA VAL A 3 11.73 -25.50 16.35
C VAL A 3 12.31 -24.09 16.29
N GLU A 4 13.60 -23.96 16.57
CA GLU A 4 14.30 -22.69 16.44
C GLU A 4 14.39 -22.31 14.95
N PRO A 5 14.08 -21.06 14.57
CA PRO A 5 14.15 -20.63 13.19
C PRO A 5 15.61 -20.68 12.70
N THR A 6 15.79 -21.13 11.46
CA THR A 6 17.11 -21.10 10.83
C THR A 6 17.54 -19.65 10.55
N THR A 7 18.84 -19.40 10.41
CA THR A 7 19.36 -18.05 10.07
C THR A 7 18.70 -17.48 8.81
N LEU A 8 18.43 -18.32 7.81
CA LEU A 8 17.77 -17.91 6.57
C LEU A 8 16.30 -17.54 6.81
N GLN A 9 15.58 -18.28 7.65
CA GLN A 9 14.21 -17.95 8.04
C GLN A 9 14.16 -16.62 8.80
N LEU A 10 15.10 -16.38 9.72
CA LEU A 10 15.19 -15.12 10.45
C LEU A 10 15.49 -13.94 9.50
N LEU A 11 16.43 -14.11 8.57
CA LEU A 11 16.75 -13.10 7.57
C LEU A 11 15.52 -12.73 6.74
N TRP A 12 14.84 -13.73 6.16
CA TRP A 12 13.64 -13.48 5.34
C TRP A 12 12.49 -12.87 6.13
N PHE A 13 12.32 -13.28 7.39
CA PHE A 13 11.35 -12.65 8.28
C PHE A 13 11.64 -11.16 8.47
N CYS A 14 12.90 -10.80 8.74
CA CYS A 14 13.31 -9.40 8.85
C CYS A 14 13.12 -8.63 7.53
N LEU A 15 13.45 -9.22 6.39
CA LEU A 15 13.25 -8.60 5.07
C LEU A 15 11.77 -8.33 4.79
N VAL A 16 10.89 -9.30 5.05
CA VAL A 16 9.43 -9.12 4.94
C VAL A 16 8.94 -8.03 5.88
N ALA A 17 9.45 -7.97 7.12
CA ALA A 17 9.10 -6.91 8.06
C ALA A 17 9.52 -5.53 7.54
N VAL A 18 10.73 -5.40 6.97
CA VAL A 18 11.19 -4.15 6.35
C VAL A 18 10.31 -3.74 5.16
N LEU A 19 9.92 -4.69 4.30
CA LEU A 19 9.02 -4.43 3.17
C LEU A 19 7.65 -3.92 3.65
N TRP A 20 7.07 -4.54 4.67
CA TRP A 20 5.81 -4.08 5.25
C TRP A 20 5.92 -2.73 5.95
N ILE A 21 7.00 -2.48 6.70
CA ILE A 21 7.25 -1.18 7.33
C ILE A 21 7.39 -0.10 6.25
N GLY A 22 8.16 -0.37 5.20
CA GLY A 22 8.33 0.54 4.08
C GLY A 22 6.99 0.87 3.41
N PHE A 23 6.19 -0.16 3.10
CA PHE A 23 4.82 0.03 2.61
C PHE A 23 3.98 0.88 3.56
N LEU A 24 3.89 0.52 4.84
CA LEU A 24 3.04 1.23 5.81
C LEU A 24 3.46 2.68 6.02
N VAL A 25 4.76 3.00 5.95
CA VAL A 25 5.25 4.39 6.07
C VAL A 25 4.93 5.18 4.81
N LEU A 26 5.23 4.63 3.64
CA LEU A 26 5.06 5.32 2.36
C LEU A 26 3.58 5.47 1.98
N GLU A 27 2.82 4.37 1.97
CA GLU A 27 1.38 4.40 1.70
C GLU A 27 0.57 5.00 2.84
N GLY A 28 1.04 4.88 4.09
CA GLY A 28 0.41 5.53 5.22
C GLY A 28 0.37 7.05 5.06
N PHE A 29 1.41 7.64 4.46
CA PHE A 29 1.41 9.06 4.10
C PHE A 29 0.36 9.37 3.03
N ASP A 30 0.28 8.58 1.96
CA ASP A 30 -0.67 8.81 0.86
C ASP A 30 -2.13 8.70 1.33
N PHE A 31 -2.46 7.66 2.09
CA PHE A 31 -3.77 7.52 2.71
C PHE A 31 -4.05 8.63 3.72
N GLY A 32 -3.04 9.03 4.50
CA GLY A 32 -3.14 10.13 5.46
C GLY A 32 -3.50 11.45 4.77
N VAL A 33 -2.80 11.81 3.70
CA VAL A 33 -3.12 12.99 2.88
C VAL A 33 -4.52 12.86 2.31
N GLY A 34 -4.87 11.70 1.73
CA GLY A 34 -6.20 11.43 1.17
C GLY A 34 -7.35 11.64 2.17
N MET A 35 -7.21 11.15 3.40
CA MET A 35 -8.20 11.31 4.48
C MET A 35 -8.30 12.76 4.99
N LEU A 36 -7.20 13.51 4.93
CA LEU A 36 -7.13 14.87 5.45
C LEU A 36 -7.55 15.93 4.42
N ILE A 37 -7.66 15.61 3.13
CA ILE A 37 -8.10 16.54 2.08
C ILE A 37 -9.39 17.31 2.44
N PRO A 38 -10.47 16.68 2.96
CA PRO A 38 -11.69 17.41 3.35
C PRO A 38 -11.48 18.40 4.49
N HIS A 39 -10.49 18.17 5.35
CA HIS A 39 -10.21 18.96 6.55
C HIS A 39 -9.18 20.07 6.31
N LEU A 40 -8.15 19.78 5.50
CA LEU A 40 -7.04 20.70 5.23
C LEU A 40 -7.22 21.51 3.94
N GLY A 41 -7.97 21.00 2.95
CA GLY A 41 -8.18 21.67 1.67
C GLY A 41 -9.43 22.53 1.68
N ARG A 42 -9.32 23.78 2.13
CA ARG A 42 -10.46 24.72 2.28
C ARG A 42 -10.92 25.30 0.95
N ASN A 43 -10.04 25.31 -0.04
CA ASN A 43 -10.33 25.72 -1.42
C ASN A 43 -9.71 24.74 -2.44
N ASP A 44 -10.12 24.84 -3.71
CA ASP A 44 -9.68 23.92 -4.76
C ASP A 44 -8.16 23.95 -5.01
N LYS A 45 -7.53 25.11 -4.81
CA LYS A 45 -6.09 25.28 -4.93
C LYS A 45 -5.35 24.50 -3.85
N GLU A 46 -5.76 24.61 -2.58
CA GLU A 46 -5.20 23.85 -1.46
C GLU A 46 -5.40 22.35 -1.65
N ARG A 47 -6.60 21.92 -2.10
CA ARG A 47 -6.87 20.52 -2.42
C ARG A 47 -5.96 20.01 -3.53
N ARG A 48 -5.70 20.81 -4.56
CA ARG A 48 -4.78 20.45 -5.65
C ARG A 48 -3.34 20.35 -5.15
N VAL A 49 -2.89 21.24 -4.27
CA VAL A 49 -1.56 21.17 -3.66
C VAL A 49 -1.41 19.88 -2.87
N LEU A 50 -2.37 19.52 -2.02
CA LEU A 50 -2.35 18.26 -1.25
C LEU A 50 -2.30 17.03 -2.16
N VAL A 51 -3.10 16.98 -3.22
CA VAL A 51 -3.05 15.85 -4.16
C VAL A 51 -1.71 15.78 -4.91
N ASN A 52 -1.11 16.94 -5.22
CA ASN A 52 0.17 16.99 -5.93
C ASN A 52 1.36 16.55 -5.06
N THR A 53 1.25 16.49 -3.74
CA THR A 53 2.32 15.95 -2.89
C THR A 53 2.45 14.43 -2.97
N ILE A 54 1.37 13.74 -3.34
CA ILE A 54 1.30 12.27 -3.41
C ILE A 54 1.28 11.75 -4.87
N GLY A 55 0.73 12.53 -5.80
CA GLY A 55 0.53 12.15 -7.20
C GLY A 55 1.78 11.64 -7.95
N PRO A 56 3.00 12.16 -7.73
CA PRO A 56 4.19 11.64 -8.41
C PRO A 56 4.74 10.32 -7.85
N LEU A 57 4.35 9.94 -6.62
CA LEU A 57 5.01 8.85 -5.87
C LEU A 57 4.09 7.66 -5.56
N TRP A 58 2.76 7.83 -5.57
CA TRP A 58 1.81 6.80 -5.16
C TRP A 58 1.99 5.46 -5.91
N ASP A 59 2.22 5.50 -7.23
CA ASP A 59 2.38 4.28 -8.03
C ASP A 59 3.65 3.51 -7.62
N GLY A 60 4.71 4.23 -7.21
CA GLY A 60 5.92 3.62 -6.65
C GLY A 60 5.70 3.04 -5.25
N ASN A 61 4.81 3.63 -4.45
CA ASN A 61 4.48 3.15 -3.11
C ASN A 61 3.73 1.81 -3.17
N GLU A 62 2.86 1.60 -4.16
CA GLU A 62 2.16 0.33 -4.40
C GLU A 62 3.12 -0.84 -4.70
N VAL A 63 4.30 -0.57 -5.29
CA VAL A 63 5.30 -1.62 -5.55
C VAL A 63 5.79 -2.26 -4.25
N TRP A 64 5.81 -1.52 -3.14
CA TRP A 64 6.16 -2.07 -1.83
C TRP A 64 5.14 -3.11 -1.36
N LEU A 65 3.84 -2.87 -1.60
CA LEU A 65 2.78 -3.83 -1.29
C LEU A 65 2.96 -5.13 -2.06
N ILE A 66 3.13 -5.01 -3.38
CA ILE A 66 3.27 -6.14 -4.29
C ILE A 66 4.51 -6.94 -3.93
N THR A 67 5.62 -6.25 -3.64
CA THR A 67 6.88 -6.90 -3.25
C THR A 67 6.77 -7.57 -1.88
N ALA A 68 6.12 -6.95 -0.89
CA ALA A 68 5.89 -7.56 0.42
C ALA A 68 5.04 -8.84 0.31
N GLY A 69 3.96 -8.80 -0.47
CA GLY A 69 3.12 -9.97 -0.77
C GLY A 69 3.87 -11.06 -1.53
N GLY A 70 4.64 -10.70 -2.55
CA GLY A 70 5.46 -11.64 -3.33
C GLY A 70 6.58 -12.28 -2.51
N ALA A 71 7.26 -11.49 -1.66
CA ALA A 71 8.28 -12.00 -0.74
C ALA A 71 7.69 -12.95 0.30
N MET A 72 6.49 -12.67 0.83
CA MET A 72 5.77 -13.60 1.69
C MET A 72 5.42 -14.90 0.98
N PHE A 73 4.93 -14.83 -0.26
CA PHE A 73 4.63 -16.01 -1.07
C PHE A 73 5.89 -16.87 -1.31
N ALA A 74 7.03 -16.24 -1.61
CA ALA A 74 8.28 -16.93 -1.89
C ALA A 74 8.95 -17.53 -0.63
N ALA A 75 9.00 -16.78 0.47
CA ALA A 75 9.72 -17.17 1.68
C ALA A 75 8.86 -17.99 2.66
N PHE A 76 7.56 -17.68 2.77
CA PHE A 76 6.63 -18.28 3.73
C PHE A 76 5.27 -18.60 3.07
N PRO A 77 5.23 -19.54 2.11
CA PRO A 77 4.02 -19.82 1.33
C PRO A 77 2.82 -20.24 2.18
N GLY A 78 3.05 -20.96 3.28
CA GLY A 78 1.99 -21.33 4.22
C GLY A 78 1.37 -20.10 4.91
N TRP A 79 2.19 -19.14 5.35
CA TRP A 79 1.70 -17.90 5.94
C TRP A 79 0.90 -17.08 4.92
N TYR A 80 1.43 -16.92 3.71
CA TYR A 80 0.75 -16.24 2.61
C TYR A 80 -0.63 -16.88 2.33
N ALA A 81 -0.66 -18.20 2.12
CA ALA A 81 -1.89 -18.91 1.78
C ALA A 81 -2.94 -18.81 2.89
N THR A 82 -2.57 -19.02 4.15
CA THR A 82 -3.51 -18.92 5.27
C THR A 82 -4.03 -17.50 5.45
N LEU A 83 -3.18 -16.48 5.35
CA LEU A 83 -3.60 -15.08 5.52
C LEU A 83 -4.61 -14.65 4.44
N PHE A 84 -4.27 -14.85 3.16
CA PHE A 84 -5.12 -14.41 2.04
C PHE A 84 -6.41 -15.23 1.92
N SER A 85 -6.39 -16.52 2.26
CA SER A 85 -7.61 -17.35 2.23
C SER A 85 -8.54 -17.08 3.41
N ALA A 86 -8.01 -16.93 4.63
CA ALA A 86 -8.82 -16.65 5.82
C ALA A 86 -9.46 -15.26 5.76
N MET A 87 -8.76 -14.27 5.19
CA MET A 87 -9.24 -12.88 5.06
C MET A 87 -9.59 -12.51 3.62
N TYR A 88 -10.12 -13.47 2.85
CA TYR A 88 -10.45 -13.27 1.44
C TYR A 88 -11.31 -12.03 1.20
N MET A 89 -12.44 -11.89 1.92
CA MET A 89 -13.36 -10.76 1.74
C MET A 89 -12.71 -9.40 2.07
N PRO A 90 -12.03 -9.22 3.22
CA PRO A 90 -11.28 -8.00 3.50
C PRO A 90 -10.25 -7.64 2.43
N PHE A 91 -9.41 -8.59 2.00
CA PHE A 91 -8.40 -8.32 0.96
C PHE A 91 -9.02 -8.00 -0.39
N PHE A 92 -10.13 -8.65 -0.74
CA PHE A 92 -10.86 -8.34 -1.97
C PHE A 92 -11.37 -6.89 -1.97
N LEU A 93 -11.94 -6.42 -0.86
CA LEU A 93 -12.40 -5.04 -0.73
C LEU A 93 -11.24 -4.03 -0.80
N ILE A 94 -10.11 -4.35 -0.17
CA ILE A 94 -8.89 -3.54 -0.26
C ILE A 94 -8.43 -3.44 -1.71
N LEU A 95 -8.34 -4.57 -2.43
CA LEU A 95 -7.94 -4.59 -3.84
C LEU A 95 -8.83 -3.70 -4.70
N VAL A 96 -10.16 -3.80 -4.55
CA VAL A 96 -11.11 -2.94 -5.27
C VAL A 96 -10.88 -1.46 -4.93
N ALA A 97 -10.66 -1.13 -3.66
CA ALA A 97 -10.39 0.24 -3.23
C ALA A 97 -9.09 0.79 -3.84
N LEU A 98 -8.03 -0.01 -3.91
CA LEU A 98 -6.76 0.37 -4.54
C LEU A 98 -6.92 0.61 -6.04
N ILE A 99 -7.70 -0.23 -6.74
CA ILE A 99 -8.01 -0.03 -8.17
C ILE A 99 -8.76 1.30 -8.36
N ILE A 100 -9.79 1.56 -7.58
CA ILE A 100 -10.56 2.82 -7.67
C ILE A 100 -9.65 4.03 -7.40
N ARG A 101 -8.75 3.92 -6.42
CA ARG A 101 -7.77 4.96 -6.10
C ARG A 101 -6.85 5.26 -7.27
N GLY A 102 -6.26 4.23 -7.89
CA GLY A 102 -5.41 4.40 -9.06
C GLY A 102 -6.14 5.05 -10.24
N LEU A 103 -7.38 4.62 -10.51
CA LEU A 103 -8.24 5.23 -11.52
C LEU A 103 -8.54 6.71 -11.21
N ALA A 104 -8.78 7.05 -9.94
CA ALA A 104 -9.08 8.41 -9.53
C ALA A 104 -7.90 9.36 -9.76
N PHE A 105 -6.67 8.94 -9.47
CA PHE A 105 -5.47 9.74 -9.75
C PHE A 105 -5.25 9.93 -11.25
N GLU A 106 -5.30 8.84 -12.03
CA GLU A 106 -5.11 8.86 -13.48
C GLU A 106 -6.15 9.73 -14.20
N TYR A 107 -7.44 9.62 -13.81
CA TYR A 107 -8.50 10.42 -14.40
C TYR A 107 -8.42 11.88 -13.98
N ARG A 108 -7.98 12.18 -12.75
CA ARG A 108 -7.79 13.56 -12.30
C ARG A 108 -6.66 14.26 -13.07
N ALA A 109 -5.57 13.55 -13.37
CA ALA A 109 -4.47 14.07 -14.17
C ALA A 109 -4.88 14.40 -15.61
N LYS A 110 -5.88 13.70 -16.16
CA LYS A 110 -6.38 13.87 -17.54
C LYS A 110 -7.51 14.90 -17.68
N ARG A 111 -8.03 15.48 -16.60
CA ARG A 111 -9.08 16.49 -16.71
C ARG A 111 -8.50 17.80 -17.24
N PRO A 112 -8.98 18.32 -18.39
CA PRO A 112 -8.61 19.66 -18.84
C PRO A 112 -9.06 20.68 -17.79
N GLU A 113 -8.22 21.69 -17.57
CA GLU A 113 -8.39 22.68 -16.52
C GLU A 113 -9.76 23.37 -16.64
N GLN A 114 -10.50 23.43 -15.54
CA GLN A 114 -11.49 24.49 -15.29
C GLN A 114 -10.82 25.54 -14.39
#